data_AF-A0A3D2BNS3-F1
#
_entry.id   AF-A0A3D2BNS3-F1
#
_cell.length_a   1.000
_cell.length_b   1.000
_cell.length_c   1.000
_cell.angle_alpha   90.00
_cell.angle_beta   90.00
_cell.angle_gamma   90.00
#
_symmetry.space_group_name_H-M   'P 1'
#
loop_
_entity.id
_entity.type
_entity.pdbx_description
1 polymer ?
#
loop_
_entity_poly.entity_id
_entity_poly.type
_entity_poly.pdbx_seq_one_letter_code
_entity_poly.pdbx_strand_id
1 'polypeptide(L)'
;SINRIESNKWLSLFELSDFYKRFHSILIGMAPLPNENFINIKQQENLAETFRPFLNVSDDNIKKTSLNIEHYQKLCEVFDITLANNELKSQYLLSLSALIVKYSSSSVFGTASDSPEILRKYAYALMNKANELNPKLMGEHFDEWSDKLLGLNNRFECTDTLFSKMNDYGKKHFQNIFYKIIPLHWR
;
A
#
# COMPACT_ATOMS: atom_id res chain seq x y z
N SER A 1 7.90 -26.22 1.47
CA SER A 1 8.63 -24.96 1.77
C SER A 1 7.69 -24.08 2.58
N ILE A 2 8.12 -23.61 3.76
CA ILE A 2 7.33 -22.69 4.57
C ILE A 2 7.35 -21.35 3.82
N ASN A 3 6.20 -20.95 3.26
CA ASN A 3 6.01 -19.62 2.68
C ASN A 3 6.16 -18.62 3.83
N ARG A 4 7.38 -18.12 4.06
CA ARG A 4 7.66 -17.15 5.11
C ARG A 4 6.96 -15.87 4.71
N ILE A 5 5.89 -15.53 5.42
CA ILE A 5 5.15 -14.29 5.21
C ILE A 5 6.13 -13.14 5.45
N GLU A 6 6.35 -12.33 4.40
CA GLU A 6 7.24 -11.16 4.41
C GLU A 6 6.46 -9.86 4.72
N SER A 7 5.15 -9.96 4.95
CA SER A 7 4.26 -8.83 5.24
C SER A 7 4.75 -7.91 6.36
N ASN A 8 5.49 -8.42 7.34
CA ASN A 8 5.99 -7.58 8.44
C ASN A 8 7.29 -6.85 8.08
N LYS A 9 8.01 -7.27 7.03
CA LYS A 9 9.33 -6.72 6.72
C LYS A 9 9.28 -5.21 6.50
N TRP A 10 8.32 -4.70 5.72
CA TRP A 10 8.19 -3.25 5.48
C TRP A 10 7.88 -2.43 6.74
N LEU A 11 7.25 -3.02 7.76
CA LEU A 11 6.95 -2.31 9.02
C LEU A 11 8.20 -1.96 9.80
N SER A 12 9.33 -2.62 9.57
CA SER A 12 10.60 -2.24 10.21
C SER A 12 11.00 -0.80 9.89
N LEU A 13 10.58 -0.28 8.72
CA LEU A 13 10.79 1.11 8.31
C LEU A 13 9.98 2.12 9.15
N PHE A 14 9.04 1.63 9.97
CA PHE A 14 8.11 2.40 10.78
C PHE A 14 8.19 2.03 12.27
N GLU A 15 9.21 1.28 12.71
CA GLU A 15 9.33 0.75 14.08
C GLU A 15 9.22 1.80 15.19
N LEU A 16 9.70 3.01 14.91
CA LEU A 16 9.66 4.13 15.86
C LEU A 16 8.34 4.91 15.84
N SER A 17 7.42 4.58 14.93
CA SER A 17 6.12 5.25 14.84
C SER A 17 5.13 4.68 15.86
N ASP A 18 4.25 5.54 16.36
CA ASP A 18 3.13 5.12 17.23
C ASP A 18 2.13 4.18 16.53
N PHE A 19 2.24 4.05 15.20
CA PHE A 19 1.40 3.21 14.38
C PHE A 19 1.91 1.78 14.25
N TYR A 20 3.20 1.51 14.49
CA TYR A 20 3.81 0.20 14.27
C TYR A 20 2.99 -0.95 14.90
N LYS A 21 2.65 -0.81 16.19
CA LYS A 21 1.90 -1.83 16.92
C LYS A 21 0.52 -2.10 16.32
N ARG A 22 -0.16 -1.04 15.86
CA ARG A 22 -1.50 -1.13 15.26
C ARG A 22 -1.45 -1.80 13.90
N PHE A 23 -0.48 -1.43 13.06
CA PHE A 23 -0.34 -2.10 11.76
C PHE A 23 0.07 -3.56 11.94
N HIS A 24 1.00 -3.84 12.87
CA HIS A 24 1.48 -5.19 13.14
C HIS A 24 0.38 -6.11 13.68
N SER A 25 -0.45 -5.65 14.64
CA SER A 25 -1.55 -6.45 15.20
C SER A 25 -2.51 -6.92 14.11
N ILE A 26 -2.84 -6.02 13.17
CA ILE A 26 -3.67 -6.33 12.02
C ILE A 26 -3.00 -7.37 11.11
N LEU A 27 -1.70 -7.27 10.81
CA LEU A 27 -1.01 -8.26 9.95
C LEU A 27 -0.99 -9.67 10.52
N ILE A 28 -0.96 -9.78 11.86
CA ILE A 28 -1.00 -11.08 12.53
C ILE A 28 -2.44 -11.60 12.74
N GLY A 29 -3.44 -10.91 12.21
CA GLY A 29 -4.84 -11.37 12.18
C GLY A 29 -5.70 -10.91 13.35
N MET A 30 -5.25 -9.91 14.13
CA MET A 30 -6.14 -9.28 15.11
C MET A 30 -7.13 -8.37 14.38
N ALA A 31 -8.38 -8.35 14.85
CA ALA A 31 -9.35 -7.37 14.37
C ALA A 31 -8.93 -5.95 14.80
N PRO A 32 -9.21 -4.92 13.98
CA PRO A 32 -9.06 -3.52 14.42
C PRO A 32 -9.93 -3.27 15.65
N LEU A 33 -9.42 -2.53 16.64
CA LEU A 33 -10.27 -2.20 17.78
C LEU A 33 -11.37 -1.20 17.36
N PRO A 34 -12.53 -1.22 18.02
CA PRO A 34 -13.56 -0.21 17.80
C PRO A 34 -12.97 1.21 17.97
N ASN A 35 -13.24 2.10 17.00
CA ASN A 35 -12.72 3.47 16.95
C ASN A 35 -11.21 3.62 16.67
N GLU A 36 -10.53 2.58 16.19
CA GLU A 36 -9.13 2.68 15.70
C GLU A 36 -8.99 3.04 14.22
N ASN A 37 -10.01 3.64 13.63
CA ASN A 37 -9.85 4.28 12.33
C ASN A 37 -8.85 5.46 12.42
N PHE A 38 -8.29 5.87 11.29
CA PHE A 38 -7.40 7.04 11.16
C PHE A 38 -8.07 8.11 10.29
N ILE A 39 -9.29 8.48 10.64
CA ILE A 39 -10.08 9.46 9.87
C ILE A 39 -10.19 10.82 10.57
N ASN A 40 -10.06 10.87 11.91
CA ASN A 40 -10.13 12.15 12.60
C ASN A 40 -8.88 12.99 12.29
N ILE A 41 -9.04 14.31 12.36
CA ILE A 41 -8.02 15.28 11.94
C ILE A 41 -6.66 14.97 12.59
N LYS A 42 -6.62 14.79 13.90
CA LYS A 42 -5.37 14.52 14.64
C LYS A 42 -4.70 13.21 14.21
N GLN A 43 -5.46 12.15 13.96
CA GLN A 43 -4.90 10.89 13.48
C GLN A 43 -4.38 11.01 12.06
N GLN A 44 -5.09 11.71 11.17
CA GLN A 44 -4.64 11.96 9.80
C GLN A 44 -3.37 12.81 9.77
N GLU A 45 -3.27 13.83 10.63
CA GLU A 45 -2.07 14.66 10.79
C GLU A 45 -0.89 13.81 11.26
N ASN A 46 -1.03 13.04 12.34
CA ASN A 46 0.03 12.17 12.86
C ASN A 46 0.47 11.13 11.82
N LEU A 47 -0.48 10.54 11.09
CA LEU A 47 -0.19 9.57 10.04
C LEU A 47 0.51 10.26 8.86
N ALA A 48 0.10 11.47 8.51
CA ALA A 48 0.73 12.27 7.48
C ALA A 48 2.18 12.60 7.85
N GLU A 49 2.46 13.04 9.08
CA GLU A 49 3.81 13.30 9.57
C GLU A 49 4.72 12.07 9.48
N THR A 50 4.17 10.88 9.74
CA THR A 50 4.91 9.62 9.65
C THR A 50 5.27 9.26 8.20
N PHE A 51 4.33 9.42 7.25
CA PHE A 51 4.50 8.93 5.88
C PHE A 51 5.04 9.98 4.89
N ARG A 52 4.85 11.28 5.17
CA ARG A 52 5.28 12.38 4.30
C ARG A 52 6.78 12.36 3.97
N PRO A 53 7.70 12.02 4.90
CA PRO A 53 9.12 11.91 4.57
C PRO A 53 9.43 10.91 3.45
N PHE A 54 8.57 9.91 3.22
CA PHE A 54 8.76 8.85 2.22
C PHE A 54 8.25 9.21 0.83
N LEU A 55 7.58 10.35 0.69
CA LEU A 55 6.88 10.76 -0.51
C LEU A 55 7.41 12.08 -1.04
N ASN A 56 7.58 12.13 -2.36
CA ASN A 56 7.67 13.37 -3.10
C ASN A 56 6.25 13.76 -3.51
N VAL A 57 5.57 14.57 -2.70
CA VAL A 57 4.22 15.06 -3.00
C VAL A 57 4.32 16.36 -3.78
N SER A 58 3.55 16.48 -4.86
CA SER A 58 3.40 17.73 -5.61
C SER A 58 2.01 18.30 -5.33
N ASP A 59 1.97 19.49 -4.76
CA ASP A 59 0.70 20.17 -4.41
C ASP A 59 -0.12 20.53 -5.66
N ASP A 60 0.55 20.78 -6.80
CA ASP A 60 -0.10 21.17 -8.06
C ASP A 60 -0.67 19.98 -8.86
N ASN A 61 -0.17 18.77 -8.62
CA ASN A 61 -0.64 17.58 -9.32
C ASN A 61 -0.42 16.33 -8.48
N ILE A 62 -1.50 15.85 -7.86
CA ILE A 62 -1.48 14.65 -7.02
C ILE A 62 -0.99 13.39 -7.77
N LYS A 63 -1.17 13.29 -9.10
CA LYS A 63 -0.61 12.20 -9.91
C LYS A 63 0.91 12.22 -10.02
N LYS A 64 1.58 13.33 -9.68
CA LYS A 64 3.05 13.38 -9.56
C LYS A 64 3.56 12.86 -8.20
N THR A 65 2.67 12.46 -7.30
CA THR A 65 3.06 11.85 -6.03
C THR A 65 3.86 10.58 -6.31
N SER A 66 5.08 10.50 -5.78
CA SER A 66 5.99 9.38 -6.01
C SER A 66 6.71 9.00 -4.72
N LEU A 67 7.24 7.78 -4.66
CA LEU A 67 8.14 7.40 -3.59
C LEU A 67 9.43 8.21 -3.74
N ASN A 68 9.95 8.71 -2.63
CA ASN A 68 11.31 9.20 -2.66
C ASN A 68 12.28 8.04 -2.98
N ILE A 69 13.46 8.38 -3.52
CA ILE A 69 14.40 7.36 -4.00
C ILE A 69 15.02 6.54 -2.86
N GLU A 70 15.33 7.17 -1.72
CA GLU A 70 15.96 6.52 -0.56
C GLU A 70 15.02 5.47 0.07
N HIS A 71 13.73 5.78 0.14
CA HIS A 71 12.71 4.91 0.67
C HIS A 71 12.43 3.74 -0.25
N TYR A 72 12.41 3.96 -1.58
CA TYR A 72 12.37 2.87 -2.54
C TYR A 72 13.57 1.92 -2.39
N GLN A 73 14.78 2.45 -2.19
CA GLN A 73 15.98 1.64 -1.94
C GLN A 73 15.85 0.83 -0.65
N LYS A 74 15.43 1.45 0.46
CA LYS A 74 15.18 0.76 1.73
C LYS A 74 14.11 -0.33 1.62
N LEU A 75 13.04 -0.11 0.87
CA LEU A 75 12.04 -1.15 0.58
C LEU A 75 12.69 -2.33 -0.17
N CYS A 76 13.55 -2.07 -1.16
CA CYS A 76 14.25 -3.13 -1.87
C CYS A 76 15.20 -3.93 -0.96
N GLU A 77 15.91 -3.26 -0.06
CA GLU A 77 16.80 -3.89 0.92
C GLU A 77 16.00 -4.76 1.89
N VAL A 78 14.94 -4.21 2.48
CA VAL A 78 14.08 -4.90 3.44
C VAL A 78 13.46 -6.16 2.84
N PHE A 79 13.10 -6.16 1.56
CA PHE A 79 12.58 -7.36 0.89
C PHE A 79 13.65 -8.26 0.27
N ASP A 80 14.94 -7.96 0.43
CA ASP A 80 16.05 -8.71 -0.18
C ASP A 80 15.98 -8.75 -1.72
N ILE A 81 15.46 -7.70 -2.36
CA ILE A 81 15.24 -7.60 -3.81
C ILE A 81 16.12 -6.53 -4.49
N THR A 82 17.12 -5.97 -3.81
CA THR A 82 18.00 -4.92 -4.37
C THR A 82 18.60 -5.31 -5.74
N LEU A 83 19.07 -6.55 -5.87
CA LEU A 83 19.67 -7.07 -7.11
C LEU A 83 18.66 -7.74 -8.07
N ALA A 84 17.38 -7.76 -7.73
CA ALA A 84 16.34 -8.34 -8.57
C ALA A 84 16.10 -7.51 -9.84
N ASN A 85 15.54 -8.17 -10.86
CA ASN A 85 15.09 -7.50 -12.08
C ASN A 85 13.85 -6.62 -11.80
N ASN A 86 13.56 -5.71 -12.73
CA ASN A 86 12.45 -4.77 -12.60
C ASN A 86 11.08 -5.44 -12.52
N GLU A 87 10.92 -6.58 -13.20
CA GLU A 87 9.69 -7.37 -13.15
C GLU A 87 9.40 -7.84 -11.72
N LEU A 88 10.36 -8.49 -11.05
CA LEU A 88 10.19 -8.95 -9.68
C LEU A 88 9.96 -7.79 -8.71
N LYS A 89 10.73 -6.70 -8.85
CA LYS A 89 10.55 -5.49 -8.04
C LYS A 89 9.15 -4.89 -8.20
N SER A 90 8.64 -4.83 -9.43
CA SER A 90 7.29 -4.32 -9.70
C SER A 90 6.21 -5.16 -9.02
N GLN A 91 6.35 -6.49 -8.99
CA GLN A 91 5.40 -7.39 -8.32
C GLN A 91 5.42 -7.19 -6.80
N TYR A 92 6.60 -7.02 -6.20
CA TYR A 92 6.73 -6.73 -4.76
C TYR A 92 6.06 -5.39 -4.40
N LEU A 93 6.35 -4.33 -5.16
CA LEU A 93 5.78 -3.00 -4.91
C LEU A 93 4.27 -2.96 -5.14
N LEU A 94 3.76 -3.65 -6.16
CA LEU A 94 2.31 -3.74 -6.39
C LEU A 94 1.60 -4.55 -5.29
N SER A 95 2.24 -5.62 -4.81
CA SER A 95 1.70 -6.38 -3.68
C SER A 95 1.66 -5.54 -2.39
N LEU A 96 2.71 -4.74 -2.15
CA LEU A 96 2.74 -3.82 -1.01
C LEU A 96 1.71 -2.70 -1.18
N SER A 97 1.53 -2.18 -2.40
CA SER A 97 0.45 -1.22 -2.69
C SER A 97 -0.90 -1.79 -2.29
N ALA A 98 -1.24 -3.00 -2.73
CA ALA A 98 -2.50 -3.67 -2.36
C ALA A 98 -2.65 -3.81 -0.83
N LEU A 99 -1.56 -4.15 -0.12
CA LEU A 99 -1.56 -4.21 1.34
C LEU A 99 -1.95 -2.86 1.97
N ILE A 100 -1.36 -1.76 1.50
CA ILE A 100 -1.66 -0.40 1.98
C ILE A 100 -3.08 0.03 1.58
N VAL A 101 -3.57 -0.37 0.39
CA VAL A 101 -4.97 -0.18 0.01
C VAL A 101 -5.90 -0.82 1.04
N LYS A 102 -5.60 -2.06 1.46
CA LYS A 102 -6.38 -2.74 2.52
C LYS A 102 -6.33 -1.98 3.84
N TYR A 103 -5.16 -1.49 4.26
CA TYR A 103 -5.07 -0.66 5.45
C TYR A 103 -5.91 0.61 5.39
N SER A 104 -5.98 1.25 4.22
CA SER A 104 -6.80 2.46 4.03
C SER A 104 -8.31 2.20 4.01
N SER A 105 -8.73 0.94 4.03
CA SER A 105 -10.12 0.52 3.82
C SER A 105 -10.99 0.57 5.05
N SER A 106 -12.30 0.57 4.82
CA SER A 106 -13.32 0.62 5.87
C SER A 106 -13.24 -0.56 6.85
N SER A 107 -12.69 -1.69 6.39
CA SER A 107 -12.46 -2.87 7.22
C SER A 107 -11.20 -2.82 8.10
N VAL A 108 -10.36 -1.77 7.96
CA VAL A 108 -9.11 -1.62 8.75
C VAL A 108 -9.01 -0.25 9.41
N PHE A 109 -8.52 0.78 8.72
CA PHE A 109 -8.32 2.11 9.30
C PHE A 109 -9.20 3.21 8.69
N GLY A 110 -10.02 2.89 7.69
CA GLY A 110 -11.02 3.80 7.12
C GLY A 110 -12.40 3.65 7.76
N THR A 111 -13.38 4.22 7.08
CA THR A 111 -14.83 4.04 7.32
C THR A 111 -15.55 3.90 5.98
N ALA A 112 -16.87 3.70 6.03
CA ALA A 112 -17.68 3.64 4.82
C ALA A 112 -17.62 4.92 3.97
N SER A 113 -17.42 6.09 4.61
CA SER A 113 -17.45 7.40 3.95
C SER A 113 -16.09 8.09 3.84
N ASP A 114 -15.05 7.57 4.49
CA ASP A 114 -13.74 8.24 4.55
C ASP A 114 -12.60 7.22 4.66
N SER A 115 -11.41 7.59 4.18
CA SER A 115 -10.22 6.75 4.16
C SER A 115 -8.96 7.57 4.43
N PRO A 116 -7.97 7.02 5.16
CA PRO A 116 -6.75 7.77 5.50
C PRO A 116 -6.00 8.21 4.23
N GLU A 117 -5.99 9.52 3.97
CA GLU A 117 -5.57 10.05 2.67
C GLU A 117 -4.10 9.74 2.38
N ILE A 118 -3.23 9.87 3.39
CA ILE A 118 -1.80 9.61 3.22
C ILE A 118 -1.50 8.14 2.90
N LEU A 119 -2.31 7.19 3.40
CA LEU A 119 -2.17 5.77 3.03
C LEU A 119 -2.57 5.54 1.59
N ARG A 120 -3.63 6.20 1.09
CA ARG A 120 -3.99 6.13 -0.33
C ARG A 120 -2.89 6.72 -1.21
N LYS A 121 -2.31 7.86 -0.83
CA LYS A 121 -1.17 8.48 -1.52
C LYS A 121 0.07 7.58 -1.51
N TYR A 122 0.36 6.92 -0.39
CA TYR A 122 1.49 5.99 -0.29
C TYR A 122 1.27 4.72 -1.13
N ALA A 123 0.05 4.16 -1.11
CA ALA A 123 -0.34 3.04 -1.98
C ALA A 123 -0.22 3.40 -3.47
N TYR A 124 -0.66 4.61 -3.85
CA TYR A 124 -0.49 5.13 -5.19
C TYR A 124 0.99 5.27 -5.56
N ALA A 125 1.81 5.84 -4.69
CA ALA A 125 3.24 6.01 -4.95
C ALA A 125 3.97 4.67 -5.18
N LEU A 126 3.62 3.63 -4.40
CA LEU A 126 4.09 2.25 -4.60
C LEU A 126 3.65 1.69 -5.95
N MET A 127 2.38 1.86 -6.30
CA MET A 127 1.81 1.40 -7.57
C MET A 127 2.44 2.12 -8.76
N ASN A 128 2.59 3.44 -8.67
CA ASN A 128 3.26 4.24 -9.68
C ASN A 128 4.70 3.77 -9.88
N LYS A 129 5.44 3.50 -8.79
CA LYS A 129 6.80 2.96 -8.91
C LYS A 129 6.82 1.56 -9.53
N ALA A 130 5.85 0.71 -9.23
CA ALA A 130 5.70 -0.59 -9.88
C ALA A 130 5.46 -0.45 -11.39
N ASN A 131 4.62 0.51 -11.79
CA ASN A 131 4.33 0.81 -13.18
C ASN A 131 5.56 1.34 -13.93
N GLU A 132 6.33 2.25 -13.32
CA GLU A 132 7.58 2.76 -13.89
C GLU A 132 8.58 1.64 -14.19
N LEU A 133 8.68 0.65 -13.29
CA LEU A 133 9.60 -0.48 -13.44
C LEU A 133 9.12 -1.47 -14.50
N ASN A 134 7.81 -1.72 -14.57
CA ASN A 134 7.21 -2.67 -15.50
C ASN A 134 5.77 -2.24 -15.88
N PRO A 135 5.61 -1.42 -16.94
CA PRO A 135 4.28 -0.95 -17.35
C PRO A 135 3.35 -2.08 -17.82
N LYS A 136 3.92 -3.20 -18.29
CA LYS A 136 3.15 -4.36 -18.76
C LYS A 136 2.46 -5.11 -17.63
N LEU A 137 2.91 -4.94 -16.38
CA LEU A 137 2.34 -5.68 -15.25
C LEU A 137 0.89 -5.29 -14.98
N MET A 138 0.52 -4.02 -15.11
CA MET A 138 -0.85 -3.54 -14.86
C MET A 138 -1.57 -3.17 -16.14
N GLY A 139 -0.84 -2.71 -17.17
CA GLY A 139 -1.45 -2.24 -18.41
C GLY A 139 -2.52 -1.18 -18.15
N GLU A 140 -3.71 -1.39 -18.69
CA GLU A 140 -4.86 -0.48 -18.57
C GLU A 140 -5.37 -0.29 -17.13
N HIS A 141 -5.09 -1.24 -16.22
CA HIS A 141 -5.54 -1.15 -14.84
C HIS A 141 -4.88 -0.02 -14.05
N PHE A 142 -3.70 0.43 -14.48
CA PHE A 142 -2.95 1.46 -13.77
C PHE A 142 -3.75 2.76 -13.64
N ASP A 143 -4.33 3.25 -14.73
CA ASP A 143 -5.09 4.50 -14.72
C ASP A 143 -6.38 4.36 -13.89
N GLU A 144 -7.09 3.24 -14.04
CA GLU A 144 -8.33 2.96 -13.29
C GLU A 144 -8.07 2.94 -11.77
N TRP A 145 -7.04 2.21 -11.33
CA TRP A 145 -6.72 2.10 -9.90
C TRP A 145 -6.17 3.41 -9.34
N SER A 146 -5.43 4.16 -10.15
CA SER A 146 -4.91 5.49 -9.78
C SER A 146 -6.04 6.46 -9.50
N ASP A 147 -7.02 6.55 -10.40
CA ASP A 147 -8.16 7.44 -10.24
C ASP A 147 -8.97 7.11 -8.98
N LYS A 148 -9.13 5.82 -8.66
CA LYS A 148 -9.83 5.37 -7.45
C LYS A 148 -9.07 5.72 -6.17
N LEU A 149 -7.76 5.47 -6.12
CA LEU A 149 -6.95 5.80 -4.95
C LEU A 149 -6.93 7.30 -4.68
N LEU A 150 -6.76 8.09 -5.73
CA LEU A 150 -6.62 9.53 -5.62
C LEU A 150 -7.95 10.28 -5.59
N GLY A 151 -9.08 9.58 -5.72
CA GLY A 151 -10.43 10.18 -5.73
C GLY A 151 -10.66 11.10 -6.93
N LEU A 152 -9.98 10.85 -8.05
CA LEU A 152 -10.05 11.68 -9.25
C LEU A 152 -11.27 11.30 -10.10
N ASN A 153 -11.72 12.21 -10.95
CA ASN A 153 -12.81 11.98 -11.92
C ASN A 153 -14.14 11.52 -11.28
N ASN A 154 -14.42 11.90 -10.03
CA ASN A 154 -15.56 11.41 -9.25
C ASN A 154 -15.62 9.86 -9.13
N ARG A 155 -14.47 9.18 -9.24
CA ARG A 155 -14.35 7.72 -9.17
C ARG A 155 -13.86 7.21 -7.83
N PHE A 156 -14.03 7.97 -6.75
CA PHE A 156 -13.71 7.47 -5.43
C PHE A 156 -14.58 6.24 -5.13
N GLU A 157 -13.94 5.08 -5.09
CA GLU A 157 -14.55 3.79 -4.75
C GLU A 157 -14.00 3.38 -3.39
N CYS A 158 -14.83 2.76 -2.55
CA CYS A 158 -14.37 2.20 -1.28
C CYS A 158 -13.10 1.36 -1.51
N THR A 159 -12.03 1.64 -0.77
CA THR A 159 -10.73 0.97 -0.95
C THR A 159 -10.79 -0.53 -0.63
N ASP A 160 -11.82 -1.02 0.05
CA ASP A 160 -12.12 -2.46 0.15
C ASP A 160 -12.44 -3.08 -1.22
N THR A 161 -13.23 -2.39 -2.05
CA THR A 161 -13.56 -2.85 -3.40
C THR A 161 -12.32 -2.82 -4.30
N LEU A 162 -11.49 -1.79 -4.18
CA LEU A 162 -10.23 -1.74 -4.91
C LEU A 162 -9.28 -2.85 -4.46
N PHE A 163 -9.17 -3.09 -3.16
CA PHE A 163 -8.37 -4.21 -2.65
C PHE A 163 -8.85 -5.55 -3.20
N SER A 164 -10.17 -5.80 -3.26
CA SER A 164 -10.69 -7.03 -3.85
C SER A 164 -10.21 -7.23 -5.29
N LYS A 165 -10.27 -6.16 -6.10
CA LYS A 165 -9.80 -6.18 -7.50
C LYS A 165 -8.30 -6.46 -7.59
N MET A 166 -7.48 -5.78 -6.76
CA MET A 166 -6.03 -6.01 -6.71
C MET A 166 -5.67 -7.41 -6.17
N ASN A 167 -6.46 -7.95 -5.24
CA ASN A 167 -6.30 -9.29 -4.68
C ASN A 167 -6.52 -10.36 -5.75
N ASP A 168 -7.63 -10.29 -6.47
CA ASP A 168 -7.91 -11.23 -7.57
C ASP A 168 -6.87 -11.12 -8.69
N TYR A 169 -6.43 -9.91 -9.00
CA TYR A 169 -5.36 -9.67 -9.97
C TYR A 169 -4.03 -10.29 -9.54
N GLY A 170 -3.57 -9.99 -8.32
CA GLY A 170 -2.30 -10.48 -7.80
C GLY A 170 -2.24 -12.01 -7.73
N LYS A 171 -3.34 -12.65 -7.33
CA LYS A 171 -3.49 -14.11 -7.36
C LYS A 171 -3.38 -14.70 -8.76
N LYS A 172 -3.95 -14.04 -9.76
CA LYS A 172 -3.97 -14.55 -11.14
C LYS A 172 -2.63 -14.36 -11.85
N HIS A 173 -1.94 -13.25 -11.61
CA HIS A 173 -0.80 -12.84 -12.44
C HIS A 173 0.57 -13.04 -11.79
N PHE A 174 0.68 -12.97 -10.46
CA PHE A 174 1.97 -13.08 -9.76
C PHE A 174 1.82 -13.65 -8.34
N GLN A 175 0.99 -14.70 -8.21
CA GLN A 175 0.58 -15.33 -6.95
C GLN A 175 1.74 -15.56 -5.97
N ASN A 176 2.87 -16.07 -6.47
CA ASN A 176 4.02 -16.44 -5.66
C ASN A 176 4.59 -15.24 -4.88
N ILE A 177 4.60 -14.05 -5.47
CA ILE A 177 5.07 -12.83 -4.80
C ILE A 177 3.95 -12.21 -3.99
N PHE A 178 2.74 -12.19 -4.54
CA PHE A 178 1.58 -11.63 -3.88
C PHE A 178 1.32 -12.29 -2.51
N TYR A 179 1.45 -13.61 -2.42
CA TYR A 179 1.28 -14.36 -1.18
C TYR A 179 2.46 -14.27 -0.20
N LYS A 180 3.59 -13.68 -0.59
CA LYS A 180 4.62 -13.30 0.39
C LYS A 180 4.23 -12.04 1.14
N ILE A 181 3.50 -11.13 0.51
CA ILE A 181 3.18 -9.81 1.06
C ILE A 181 1.79 -9.72 1.66
N ILE A 182 0.77 -10.39 1.09
CA ILE A 182 -0.59 -10.35 1.65
C ILE A 182 -0.75 -11.43 2.75
N PRO A 183 -1.16 -11.04 3.98
CA PRO A 183 -1.48 -11.98 5.06
C PRO A 183 -2.53 -13.02 4.66
N LEU A 184 -2.42 -14.23 5.21
CA LEU A 184 -3.31 -15.35 4.86
C LEU A 184 -4.79 -15.03 5.06
N HIS A 185 -5.14 -14.31 6.12
CA HIS A 185 -6.52 -13.96 6.47
C HIS A 185 -7.14 -12.87 5.57
N TRP A 186 -6.36 -12.30 4.64
CA TRP A 186 -6.81 -11.33 3.63
C TRP A 186 -6.76 -11.88 2.20
N ARG A 187 -6.34 -13.13 2.02
CA ARG A 187 -6.31 -13.79 0.72
C ARG A 187 -7.71 -14.23 0.35
#